data_AF-W7D6F7-F1
#
_entry.id   AF-W7D6F7-F1
#
_cell.length_a   1.000
_cell.length_b   1.000
_cell.length_c   1.000
_cell.angle_alpha   90.00
_cell.angle_beta   90.00
_cell.angle_gamma   90.00
#
_symmetry.space_group_name_H-M   'P 1'
#
loop_
_entity.id
_entity.type
_entity.pdbx_description
1 polymer ?
#
loop_
_entity_poly.entity_id
_entity_poly.type
_entity_poly.pdbx_seq_one_letter_code
_entity_poly.pdbx_strand_id
1 'polypeptide(L)'
;MHTTATHYVSAKAQDRILKHWLETEALTAFEVTIVNRGRNAKSKTIRKNTDLMTYRYSTAFEALIGYLYLTDETDRLNELMNAALAFHDAALEGGK
;
A
#
# COMPACT_ATOMS: atom_id res chain seq x y z
N MET A 1 -20.84 -9.70 -0.39
CA MET A 1 -19.40 -9.40 -0.61
C MET A 1 -19.26 -8.21 -1.55
N HIS A 2 -19.45 -6.98 -1.06
CA HIS A 2 -19.20 -5.76 -1.87
C HIS A 2 -18.84 -4.51 -1.06
N THR A 3 -18.81 -4.58 0.28
CA THR A 3 -18.46 -3.46 1.16
C THR A 3 -17.05 -3.55 1.75
N THR A 4 -16.37 -4.71 1.67
CA THR A 4 -15.03 -4.89 2.25
C THR A 4 -13.92 -4.39 1.31
N ALA A 5 -14.10 -4.48 -0.01
CA ALA A 5 -13.10 -4.05 -0.99
C ALA A 5 -12.91 -2.51 -1.04
N THR A 6 -13.94 -1.74 -0.68
CA THR A 6 -13.92 -0.27 -0.70
C THR A 6 -13.01 0.35 0.36
N HIS A 7 -12.62 -0.39 1.40
CA HIS A 7 -11.78 0.15 2.48
C HIS A 7 -10.27 0.02 2.21
N TYR A 8 -9.85 -0.92 1.37
CA TYR A 8 -8.45 -1.12 0.94
C TYR A 8 -8.03 -0.23 -0.23
N VAL A 9 -9.01 0.27 -0.99
CA VAL A 9 -8.75 1.09 -2.19
C VAL A 9 -8.55 2.58 -1.88
N SER A 10 -8.77 3.01 -0.63
CA SER A 10 -8.53 4.40 -0.29
C SER A 10 -7.04 4.68 -0.17
N ALA A 11 -6.58 5.81 -0.72
CA ALA A 11 -5.17 6.22 -0.64
C ALA A 11 -4.65 6.30 0.80
N LYS A 12 -5.51 6.67 1.77
CA LYS A 12 -5.17 6.70 3.20
C LYS A 12 -4.93 5.30 3.79
N ALA A 13 -5.75 4.32 3.42
CA ALA A 13 -5.56 2.95 3.89
C ALA A 13 -4.26 2.37 3.33
N GLN A 14 -4.01 2.55 2.02
CA GLN A 14 -2.79 2.11 1.36
C GLN A 14 -1.54 2.77 1.94
N ASP A 15 -1.58 4.08 2.21
CA ASP A 15 -0.52 4.81 2.90
C ASP A 15 -0.19 4.20 4.26
N ARG A 16 -1.20 3.95 5.10
CA ARG A 16 -1.02 3.36 6.43
C ARG A 16 -0.44 1.95 6.37
N ILE A 17 -0.97 1.10 5.49
CA ILE A 17 -0.49 -0.28 5.32
C ILE A 17 0.98 -0.29 4.90
N LEU A 18 1.32 0.51 3.89
CA LEU A 18 2.69 0.55 3.37
C LEU A 18 3.67 1.08 4.41
N LYS A 19 3.31 2.13 5.16
CA LYS A 19 4.13 2.63 6.27
C LYS A 19 4.35 1.56 7.32
N HIS A 20 3.28 0.84 7.70
CA HIS A 20 3.39 -0.27 8.65
C HIS A 20 4.38 -1.34 8.18
N TRP A 21 4.33 -1.77 6.91
CA TRP A 21 5.29 -2.74 6.39
C TRP A 21 6.74 -2.25 6.36
N LEU A 22 6.94 -0.95 6.14
CA LEU A 22 8.27 -0.34 6.21
C LEU A 22 8.78 -0.27 7.66
N GLU A 23 7.90 0.03 8.62
CA GLU A 23 8.23 0.11 10.05
C GLU A 23 8.51 -1.27 10.67
N THR A 24 7.81 -2.31 10.22
CA THR A 24 7.97 -3.69 10.71
C THR A 24 8.99 -4.51 9.90
N GLU A 25 9.67 -3.88 8.94
CA GLU A 25 10.61 -4.55 8.03
C GLU A 25 10.00 -5.77 7.31
N ALA A 26 8.69 -5.73 7.05
CA ALA A 26 7.97 -6.82 6.39
C ALA A 26 8.34 -6.97 4.91
N LEU A 27 8.96 -5.94 4.31
CA LEU A 27 9.39 -5.92 2.92
C LEU A 27 10.87 -6.29 2.78
N THR A 28 11.18 -7.04 1.73
CA THR A 28 12.56 -7.30 1.34
C THR A 28 13.24 -6.01 0.84
N ALA A 29 14.57 -5.99 0.86
CA ALA A 29 15.35 -4.87 0.35
C ALA A 29 15.00 -4.52 -1.11
N PHE A 30 14.69 -5.53 -1.94
CA PHE A 30 14.29 -5.32 -3.33
C PHE A 30 12.90 -4.66 -3.43
N GLU A 31 11.91 -5.15 -2.69
CA GLU A 31 10.55 -4.57 -2.63
C GLU A 31 10.59 -3.12 -2.16
N VAL A 32 11.46 -2.79 -1.19
CA VAL A 32 11.70 -1.41 -0.75
C VAL A 32 12.22 -0.53 -1.90
N THR A 33 13.00 -1.07 -2.84
CA THR A 33 13.41 -0.30 -4.04
C THR A 33 12.22 0.02 -4.96
N ILE A 34 11.27 -0.91 -5.12
CA ILE A 34 10.05 -0.71 -5.90
C ILE A 34 9.18 0.37 -5.25
N VAL A 35 9.01 0.29 -3.93
CA VAL A 35 8.30 1.30 -3.13
C VAL A 35 8.93 2.68 -3.30
N ASN A 36 10.27 2.77 -3.21
CA ASN A 36 10.99 4.03 -3.41
C ASN A 36 10.79 4.61 -4.82
N ARG A 37 10.75 3.76 -5.85
CA ARG A 37 10.46 4.18 -7.23
C ARG A 37 9.03 4.70 -7.35
N GLY A 38 8.04 3.98 -6.83
CA GLY A 38 6.64 4.41 -6.85
C GLY A 38 6.42 5.73 -6.11
N ARG A 39 7.06 5.91 -4.94
CA ARG A 39 7.00 7.15 -4.15
C ARG A 39 7.58 8.35 -4.91
N ASN A 40 8.55 8.12 -5.79
CA ASN A 40 9.24 9.16 -6.55
C ASN A 40 8.68 9.35 -7.96
N ALA A 41 7.65 8.60 -8.35
CA ALA A 41 6.95 8.82 -9.62
C ALA A 41 6.38 10.23 -9.65
N LYS A 42 6.79 11.03 -10.66
CA LYS A 42 6.33 12.42 -10.80
C LYS A 42 4.87 12.43 -11.25
N SER A 43 3.96 12.92 -10.41
CA SER A 43 2.60 13.23 -10.85
C SER A 43 2.60 14.55 -11.62
N LYS A 44 2.11 14.55 -12.88
CA LYS A 44 2.05 15.73 -13.76
C LYS A 44 1.13 16.84 -13.22
N THR A 45 0.29 16.55 -12.23
CA THR A 45 -0.69 17.50 -11.69
C THR A 45 -0.77 17.36 -10.17
N ILE A 46 -0.22 18.32 -9.44
CA ILE A 46 -0.33 18.36 -7.97
C ILE A 46 -1.69 18.97 -7.61
N ARG A 47 -2.62 18.16 -7.09
CA ARG A 47 -3.89 18.69 -6.55
C ARG A 47 -3.60 19.41 -5.22
N LYS A 48 -3.93 20.70 -5.15
CA LYS A 48 -3.60 21.62 -4.04
C LYS A 48 -4.08 21.21 -2.63
N ASN A 49 -4.97 20.21 -2.51
CA ASN A 49 -5.66 19.87 -1.26
C ASN A 49 -5.52 18.39 -0.84
N THR A 50 -4.75 17.56 -1.55
CA THR A 50 -4.51 16.17 -1.14
C THR A 50 -3.18 16.11 -0.40
N ASP A 51 -3.13 15.43 0.74
CA ASP A 51 -1.85 15.15 1.42
C ASP A 51 -0.91 14.44 0.44
N LEU A 52 0.07 15.19 -0.05
CA LEU A 52 1.00 14.75 -1.07
C LEU A 52 1.72 13.47 -0.64
N MET A 53 1.97 13.31 0.66
CA MET A 53 2.63 12.12 1.20
C MET A 53 1.69 10.91 1.12
N THR A 54 0.44 11.04 1.59
CA THR A 54 -0.58 9.98 1.42
C THR A 54 -0.68 9.52 -0.04
N TYR A 55 -0.71 10.44 -1.00
CA TYR A 55 -0.78 10.08 -2.42
C TYR A 55 0.47 9.33 -2.89
N ARG A 56 1.68 9.81 -2.53
CA ARG A 56 2.94 9.16 -2.92
C ARG A 56 3.10 7.76 -2.34
N TYR A 57 2.69 7.54 -1.10
CA TYR A 57 2.72 6.20 -0.49
C TYR A 57 1.63 5.28 -1.06
N SER A 58 0.44 5.80 -1.34
CA SER A 58 -0.61 5.06 -2.07
C SER A 58 -0.13 4.61 -3.45
N THR A 59 0.50 5.50 -4.24
CA THR A 59 1.11 5.12 -5.54
C THR A 59 2.26 4.12 -5.37
N ALA A 60 3.05 4.23 -4.31
CA ALA A 60 4.11 3.26 -4.03
C ALA A 60 3.57 1.87 -3.67
N PHE A 61 2.44 1.82 -2.96
CA PHE A 61 1.73 0.57 -2.66
C PHE A 61 1.25 -0.07 -3.96
N GLU A 62 0.56 0.68 -4.82
CA GLU A 62 0.10 0.19 -6.13
C GLU A 62 1.26 -0.32 -6.99
N ALA A 63 2.41 0.36 -6.97
CA ALA A 63 3.60 -0.06 -7.71
C ALA A 63 4.15 -1.41 -7.22
N LEU A 64 4.17 -1.65 -5.89
CA LEU A 64 4.61 -2.91 -5.32
C LEU A 64 3.65 -4.06 -5.69
N ILE A 65 2.34 -3.84 -5.54
CA ILE A 65 1.32 -4.84 -5.89
C ILE A 65 1.35 -5.14 -7.39
N GLY A 66 1.45 -4.10 -8.23
CA GLY A 66 1.55 -4.24 -9.67
C GLY A 66 2.81 -4.98 -10.10
N TYR A 67 3.95 -4.73 -9.43
CA TYR A 67 5.18 -5.49 -9.66
C TYR A 67 4.97 -6.99 -9.40
N LEU A 68 4.50 -7.35 -8.19
CA LEU A 68 4.32 -8.75 -7.81
C LEU A 68 3.35 -9.49 -8.74
N TYR A 69 2.27 -8.80 -9.15
CA TYR A 69 1.31 -9.35 -10.11
C TYR A 69 1.93 -9.57 -11.49
N LEU A 70 2.71 -8.61 -12.00
CA LEU A 70 3.33 -8.70 -13.33
C LEU A 70 4.50 -9.68 -13.39
N THR A 71 5.09 -10.04 -12.26
CA THR A 71 6.18 -11.02 -12.16
C THR A 71 5.70 -12.40 -11.68
N ASP A 72 4.39 -12.64 -11.66
CA ASP A 72 3.76 -13.89 -11.21
C ASP A 72 4.17 -14.33 -9.79
N GLU A 73 4.58 -13.38 -8.93
CA GLU A 73 4.96 -13.60 -7.52
C GLU A 73 3.69 -13.75 -6.64
N THR A 74 2.83 -14.70 -7.03
CA THR A 74 1.45 -14.85 -6.52
C THR A 74 1.42 -15.17 -5.02
N ASP A 75 2.35 -15.99 -4.54
CA ASP A 75 2.43 -16.36 -3.13
C ASP A 75 2.77 -15.13 -2.27
N ARG A 76 3.76 -14.34 -2.70
CA ARG A 76 4.18 -13.12 -2.02
C ARG A 76 3.10 -12.04 -2.09
N LEU A 77 2.42 -11.92 -3.23
CA LEU A 77 1.26 -11.05 -3.39
C LEU A 77 0.16 -11.41 -2.38
N ASN A 78 -0.20 -12.70 -2.29
CA ASN A 78 -1.22 -13.16 -1.35
C ASN A 78 -0.80 -12.94 0.11
N GLU A 79 0.47 -13.17 0.45
CA GLU A 79 1.01 -12.90 1.78
C GLU A 79 0.82 -11.44 2.19
N LEU A 80 1.27 -10.50 1.34
CA LEU A 80 1.12 -9.08 1.61
C LEU A 80 -0.34 -8.65 1.64
N MET A 81 -1.19 -9.15 0.72
CA MET A 81 -2.62 -8.82 0.73
C MET A 81 -3.30 -9.32 2.01
N ASN A 82 -2.99 -10.52 2.50
CA ASN A 82 -3.52 -11.03 3.77
C ASN A 82 -3.03 -10.21 4.97
N ALA A 83 -1.74 -9.82 4.98
CA ALA A 83 -1.21 -8.93 6.02
C ALA A 83 -1.89 -7.55 6.01
N ALA A 84 -2.18 -7.01 4.83
CA ALA A 84 -2.94 -5.77 4.67
C ALA A 84 -4.37 -5.90 5.25
N LEU A 85 -5.06 -7.03 4.97
CA LEU A 85 -6.38 -7.31 5.51
C LEU A 85 -6.37 -7.32 7.04
N ALA A 86 -5.45 -8.12 7.62
CA ALA A 86 -5.32 -8.25 9.07
C ALA A 86 -5.02 -6.89 9.76
N PHE A 87 -4.14 -6.08 9.18
CA PHE A 87 -3.83 -4.75 9.72
C PHE A 87 -5.02 -3.80 9.66
N HIS A 88 -5.80 -3.85 8.58
CA HIS A 88 -6.98 -3.01 8.42
C HIS A 88 -8.08 -3.37 9.41
N ASP A 89 -8.37 -4.66 9.58
CA ASP A 89 -9.39 -5.16 10.51
C ASP A 89 -9.02 -4.80 11.96
N ALA A 90 -7.75 -5.00 12.35
CA ALA A 90 -7.25 -4.57 13.67
C ALA A 90 -7.40 -3.06 13.90
N ALA A 91 -7.21 -2.24 12.87
CA ALA A 91 -7.39 -0.80 12.96
C ALA A 91 -8.86 -0.36 13.09
N LEU A 92 -9.82 -1.16 12.60
CA LEU A 92 -11.24 -0.90 12.79
C LEU A 92 -11.70 -1.27 14.21
N GLU A 93 -11.13 -2.33 14.79
CA GLU A 93 -11.46 -2.80 16.15
C GLU A 93 -10.86 -1.90 17.24
N GLY A 94 -9.64 -1.37 17.04
CA GLY A 94 -8.98 -0.46 17.97
C GLY A 94 -9.49 0.99 17.96
N GLY A 95 -10.51 1.30 17.15
CA GLY A 95 -11.16 2.60 17.08
C GLY A 95 -12.38 2.78 18.00
N LYS A 96 -12.60 1.86 18.95
CA LYS A 96 -13.62 1.96 20.00
C LYS A 96 -13.03 2.43 21.32
#